data_AF-A0A1B8AQQ4-F1
#
_entry.id   AF-A0A1B8AQQ4-F1
#
_cell.length_a   1.000
_cell.length_b   1.000
_cell.length_c   1.000
_cell.angle_alpha   90.00
_cell.angle_beta   90.00
_cell.angle_gamma   90.00
#
_symmetry.space_group_name_H-M   'P 1'
#
loop_
_entity.id
_entity.type
_entity.pdbx_description
1 polymer ?
#
loop_
_entity_poly.entity_id
_entity_poly.type
_entity_poly.pdbx_seq_one_letter_code
_entity_poly.pdbx_strand_id
1 'polypeptide(L)'
;MGYRSGDHRFVFLESDNPSEPRNVRKVALALAEYLRISTSLGPNTSLVIIGAPSEKERTVEEHNRTFWDMLRGLRICDPKAWPCDIPQDTEDAKWTFCFSGEPVFPVMLTPAHQERWSRHMSVPLIAIQPKWVLDKLLQTPEKRKSAQTKVRSLLQKYDTIGISPDLTDYGAAGTSEIRQLCLQDKNESVQCPYRNFDS
;
A
#
# COMPACT_ATOMS: atom_id res chain seq x y z
N MET A 1 19.00 -6.06 -3.19
CA MET A 1 17.93 -5.50 -2.35
C MET A 1 17.90 -4.01 -2.59
N GLY A 2 16.74 -3.40 -2.91
CA GLY A 2 16.64 -2.01 -3.38
C GLY A 2 17.29 -0.97 -2.47
N TYR A 3 17.29 -1.19 -1.15
CA TYR A 3 17.97 -0.30 -0.19
C TYR A 3 19.48 -0.17 -0.44
N ARG A 4 20.19 -1.29 -0.65
CA ARG A 4 21.63 -1.27 -0.93
C ARG A 4 21.97 -0.63 -2.29
N SER A 5 20.98 -0.54 -3.16
CA SER A 5 21.10 -0.01 -4.52
C SER A 5 20.63 1.45 -4.64
N GLY A 6 20.10 2.05 -3.55
CA GLY A 6 19.61 3.43 -3.58
C GLY A 6 18.29 3.62 -4.34
N ASP A 7 17.53 2.55 -4.53
CA ASP A 7 16.34 2.54 -5.41
C ASP A 7 15.07 3.06 -4.74
N HIS A 8 15.07 3.24 -3.41
CA HIS A 8 13.90 3.73 -2.69
C HIS A 8 13.92 5.26 -2.58
N ARG A 9 12.73 5.85 -2.42
CA ARG A 9 12.56 7.25 -2.04
C ARG A 9 11.80 7.32 -0.72
N PHE A 10 12.04 8.38 0.04
CA PHE A 10 11.53 8.52 1.39
C PHE A 10 10.85 9.88 1.57
N VAL A 11 9.72 9.88 2.26
CA VAL A 11 8.99 11.09 2.66
C VAL A 11 8.73 10.98 4.14
N PHE A 12 9.13 12.00 4.90
CA PHE A 12 8.87 12.10 6.32
C PHE A 12 7.69 13.03 6.56
N LEU A 13 6.68 12.57 7.28
CA LEU A 13 5.51 13.35 7.64
C LEU A 13 5.79 14.22 8.86
N GLU A 14 5.02 15.30 9.01
CA GLU A 14 5.13 16.20 10.16
C GLU A 14 4.36 15.71 11.39
N SER A 15 3.50 14.72 11.21
CA SER A 15 2.73 14.07 12.26
C SER A 15 2.58 12.58 11.96
N ASP A 16 1.99 11.85 12.92
CA ASP A 16 1.65 10.43 12.78
C ASP A 16 0.36 10.21 11.94
N ASN A 17 -0.30 11.29 11.50
CA ASN A 17 -1.55 11.24 10.76
C ASN A 17 -1.33 11.56 9.26
N PRO A 18 -1.34 10.55 8.38
CA PRO A 18 -1.10 10.75 6.96
C PRO A 18 -2.20 11.54 6.24
N SER A 19 -3.43 11.59 6.78
CA SER A 19 -4.55 12.27 6.11
C SER A 19 -4.60 13.78 6.31
N GLU A 20 -3.71 14.35 7.12
CA GLU A 20 -3.65 15.81 7.29
C GLU A 20 -3.37 16.50 5.95
N PRO A 21 -4.07 17.61 5.61
CA PRO A 21 -3.93 18.26 4.30
C PRO A 21 -2.50 18.62 3.89
N ARG A 22 -1.65 19.02 4.86
CA ARG A 22 -0.23 19.29 4.63
C ARG A 22 0.57 18.04 4.25
N ASN A 23 0.31 16.92 4.94
CA ASN A 23 0.95 15.64 4.69
C ASN A 23 0.50 15.09 3.32
N VAL A 24 -0.81 15.17 3.02
CA VAL A 24 -1.35 14.78 1.71
C VAL A 24 -0.70 15.56 0.58
N ARG A 25 -0.59 16.90 0.67
CA ARG A 25 0.07 17.72 -0.37
C ARG A 25 1.55 17.36 -0.53
N LYS A 26 2.26 17.15 0.58
CA LYS A 26 3.68 16.73 0.57
C LYS A 26 3.84 15.38 -0.11
N VAL A 27 3.00 14.40 0.23
CA VAL A 27 3.01 13.06 -0.37
C VAL A 27 2.62 13.12 -1.84
N ALA A 28 1.62 13.90 -2.24
CA ALA A 28 1.20 14.04 -3.64
C ALA A 28 2.35 14.51 -4.54
N LEU A 29 3.08 15.55 -4.11
CA LEU A 29 4.26 16.05 -4.85
C LEU A 29 5.35 14.99 -4.96
N ALA A 30 5.69 14.35 -3.83
CA ALA A 30 6.73 13.34 -3.80
C ALA A 30 6.35 12.07 -4.60
N LEU A 31 5.08 11.67 -4.58
CA LEU A 31 4.57 10.53 -5.34
C LEU A 31 4.58 10.81 -6.83
N ALA A 32 4.17 12.01 -7.27
CA ALA A 32 4.28 12.41 -8.67
C ALA A 32 5.73 12.38 -9.16
N GLU A 33 6.66 12.95 -8.38
CA GLU A 33 8.09 12.94 -8.71
C GLU A 33 8.66 11.51 -8.74
N TYR A 34 8.33 10.71 -7.73
CA TYR A 34 8.75 9.33 -7.63
C TYR A 34 8.31 8.52 -8.84
N LEU A 35 7.01 8.58 -9.21
CA LEU A 35 6.47 7.84 -10.34
C LEU A 35 7.15 8.24 -11.65
N ARG A 36 7.42 9.54 -11.85
CA ARG A 36 8.13 10.06 -13.03
C ARG A 36 9.51 9.44 -13.22
N ILE A 37 10.24 9.16 -12.13
CA ILE A 37 11.59 8.59 -12.20
C ILE A 37 11.62 7.08 -11.95
N SER A 38 10.51 6.47 -11.51
CA SER A 38 10.47 5.10 -10.97
C SER A 38 11.04 4.04 -11.91
N THR A 39 10.81 4.16 -13.22
CA THR A 39 11.29 3.22 -14.24
C THR A 39 12.79 3.31 -14.51
N SER A 40 13.44 4.42 -14.10
CA SER A 40 14.90 4.59 -14.14
C SER A 40 15.60 4.06 -12.88
N LEU A 41 14.84 3.69 -11.85
CA LEU A 41 15.35 3.06 -10.64
C LEU A 41 15.47 1.54 -10.83
N GLY A 42 16.01 0.85 -9.83
CA GLY A 42 16.11 -0.60 -9.86
C GLY A 42 14.76 -1.33 -9.87
N PRO A 43 14.77 -2.64 -10.15
CA PRO A 43 13.58 -3.45 -10.37
C PRO A 43 12.72 -3.68 -9.11
N ASN A 44 13.19 -3.23 -7.94
CA ASN A 44 12.48 -3.32 -6.66
C ASN A 44 12.59 -1.98 -5.93
N THR A 45 11.84 -0.99 -6.44
CA THR A 45 11.75 0.36 -5.90
C THR A 45 10.44 0.55 -5.13
N SER A 46 10.44 1.50 -4.19
CA SER A 46 9.26 1.94 -3.45
C SER A 46 9.41 3.41 -3.05
N LEU A 47 8.29 4.12 -2.93
CA LEU A 47 8.20 5.32 -2.11
C LEU A 47 7.78 4.91 -0.70
N VAL A 48 8.59 5.26 0.31
CA VAL A 48 8.32 4.95 1.72
C VAL A 48 7.96 6.25 2.43
N ILE A 49 6.73 6.30 2.94
CA ILE A 49 6.19 7.43 3.69
C ILE A 49 6.27 7.05 5.17
N ILE A 50 6.97 7.87 5.96
CA ILE A 50 7.27 7.60 7.37
C ILE A 50 6.58 8.66 8.21
N GLY A 51 5.65 8.23 9.06
CA GLY A 51 4.98 9.06 10.06
C GLY A 51 5.92 9.53 11.16
N ALA A 52 5.58 10.65 11.79
CA ALA A 52 6.20 11.01 13.05
C ALA A 52 5.83 9.99 14.15
N PRO A 53 6.60 9.90 15.25
CA PRO A 53 6.20 9.12 16.42
C PRO A 53 4.82 9.53 16.91
N SER A 54 3.96 8.54 17.17
CA SER A 54 2.61 8.82 17.66
C SER A 54 2.65 9.36 19.08
N GLU A 55 1.98 10.49 19.33
CA GLU A 55 1.80 11.04 20.69
C GLU A 55 0.72 10.27 21.47
N LYS A 56 -0.14 9.55 20.76
CA LYS A 56 -1.23 8.74 21.31
C LYS A 56 -1.28 7.40 20.62
N GLU A 57 -1.55 6.35 21.38
CA GLU A 57 -1.83 5.04 20.81
C GLU A 57 -3.10 5.11 19.97
N ARG A 58 -3.06 4.41 18.82
CA ARG A 58 -4.18 4.25 17.91
C ARG A 58 -4.39 2.77 17.63
N THR A 59 -5.63 2.37 17.41
CA THR A 59 -5.91 0.99 16.97
C THR A 59 -5.52 0.79 15.50
N VAL A 60 -5.47 -0.46 15.05
CA VAL A 60 -5.26 -0.76 13.62
C VAL A 60 -6.37 -0.15 12.76
N GLU A 61 -7.61 -0.19 13.21
CA GLU A 61 -8.76 0.40 12.51
C GLU A 61 -8.64 1.92 12.36
N GLU A 62 -8.17 2.62 13.39
CA GLU A 62 -7.95 4.07 13.33
C GLU A 62 -6.84 4.42 12.34
N HIS A 63 -5.76 3.65 12.33
CA HIS A 63 -4.71 3.78 11.32
C HIS A 63 -5.25 3.51 9.91
N ASN A 64 -6.02 2.45 9.73
CA ASN A 64 -6.64 2.10 8.44
C ASN A 64 -7.56 3.22 7.94
N ARG A 65 -8.33 3.86 8.84
CA ARG A 65 -9.15 5.02 8.49
C ARG A 65 -8.32 6.19 7.97
N THR A 66 -7.28 6.58 8.71
CA THR A 66 -6.39 7.69 8.26
C THR A 66 -5.63 7.34 6.96
N PHE A 67 -5.30 6.07 6.75
CA PHE A 67 -4.74 5.59 5.49
C PHE A 67 -5.70 5.79 4.31
N TRP A 68 -6.96 5.35 4.45
CA TRP A 68 -7.97 5.55 3.41
C TRP A 68 -8.26 7.02 3.14
N ASP A 69 -8.34 7.85 4.19
CA ASP A 69 -8.53 9.29 4.07
C ASP A 69 -7.34 9.95 3.36
N MET A 70 -6.10 9.48 3.59
CA MET A 70 -4.94 9.93 2.82
C MET A 70 -5.07 9.57 1.34
N LEU A 71 -5.39 8.31 1.00
CA LEU A 71 -5.56 7.90 -0.40
C LEU A 71 -6.64 8.70 -1.10
N ARG A 72 -7.73 9.03 -0.40
CA ARG A 72 -8.79 9.88 -0.92
C ARG A 72 -8.31 11.32 -1.13
N GLY A 73 -7.55 11.87 -0.18
CA GLY A 73 -6.89 13.16 -0.33
C GLY A 73 -5.92 13.21 -1.52
N LEU A 74 -5.16 12.13 -1.75
CA LEU A 74 -4.28 12.00 -2.91
C LEU A 74 -5.07 11.97 -4.21
N ARG A 75 -6.18 11.23 -4.30
CA ARG A 75 -7.07 11.25 -5.48
C ARG A 75 -7.54 12.67 -5.81
N ILE A 76 -7.97 13.44 -4.80
CA ILE A 76 -8.40 14.84 -4.97
C ILE A 76 -7.26 15.72 -5.51
N CYS A 77 -6.02 15.43 -5.11
CA CYS A 77 -4.82 16.17 -5.51
C CYS A 77 -4.14 15.60 -6.77
N ASP A 78 -4.69 14.57 -7.40
CA ASP A 78 -4.03 13.89 -8.52
C ASP A 78 -4.00 14.81 -9.75
N PRO A 79 -2.82 15.05 -10.36
CA PRO A 79 -2.71 15.85 -11.58
C PRO A 79 -3.36 15.19 -12.81
N LYS A 80 -3.69 13.90 -12.79
CA LYS A 80 -4.33 13.19 -13.91
C LYS A 80 -5.71 12.64 -13.52
N ALA A 81 -6.57 12.53 -14.53
CA ALA A 81 -7.83 11.80 -14.42
C ALA A 81 -7.59 10.32 -14.07
N TRP A 82 -8.58 9.70 -13.43
CA TRP A 82 -8.55 8.26 -13.17
C TRP A 82 -8.48 7.48 -14.50
N PRO A 83 -7.64 6.43 -14.61
CA PRO A 83 -7.56 5.63 -15.84
C PRO A 83 -8.91 5.01 -16.20
N CYS A 84 -9.29 5.08 -17.49
CA CYS A 84 -10.60 4.62 -17.96
C CYS A 84 -10.78 3.09 -17.92
N ASP A 85 -9.69 2.35 -17.85
CA ASP A 85 -9.62 0.89 -17.80
C ASP A 85 -9.61 0.33 -16.37
N ILE A 86 -9.49 1.20 -15.35
CA ILE A 86 -9.54 0.83 -13.95
C ILE A 86 -10.93 1.15 -13.38
N PRO A 87 -11.65 0.17 -12.82
CA PRO A 87 -12.98 0.39 -12.26
C PRO A 87 -12.93 1.38 -11.11
N GLN A 88 -14.04 2.08 -10.88
CA GLN A 88 -14.19 3.00 -9.76
C GLN A 88 -14.74 2.32 -8.49
N ASP A 89 -15.46 1.20 -8.64
CA ASP A 89 -15.97 0.41 -7.51
C ASP A 89 -14.81 -0.30 -6.82
N THR A 90 -14.56 0.03 -5.56
CA THR A 90 -13.46 -0.54 -4.78
C THR A 90 -13.60 -2.04 -4.51
N GLU A 91 -14.81 -2.60 -4.62
CA GLU A 91 -15.01 -4.04 -4.48
C GLU A 91 -14.77 -4.81 -5.80
N ASP A 92 -14.51 -4.13 -6.91
CA ASP A 92 -14.16 -4.79 -8.17
C ASP A 92 -12.79 -5.48 -8.06
N ALA A 93 -12.68 -6.71 -8.55
CA ALA A 93 -11.44 -7.49 -8.52
C ALA A 93 -10.29 -6.85 -9.31
N LYS A 94 -10.60 -5.97 -10.26
CA LYS A 94 -9.64 -5.19 -11.06
C LYS A 94 -9.45 -3.77 -10.53
N TRP A 95 -10.04 -3.42 -9.39
CA TRP A 95 -9.77 -2.13 -8.77
C TRP A 95 -8.35 -2.10 -8.23
N THR A 96 -7.67 -0.98 -8.47
CA THR A 96 -6.36 -0.68 -7.89
C THR A 96 -6.22 0.83 -7.73
N PHE A 97 -5.48 1.27 -6.70
CA PHE A 97 -5.29 2.69 -6.50
C PHE A 97 -4.39 3.26 -7.60
N CYS A 98 -4.82 4.36 -8.22
CA CYS A 98 -4.06 5.04 -9.27
C CYS A 98 -3.68 6.45 -8.84
N PHE A 99 -2.44 6.84 -9.14
CA PHE A 99 -1.97 8.21 -8.96
C PHE A 99 -1.11 8.66 -10.15
N SER A 100 -1.29 9.88 -10.65
CA SER A 100 -0.62 10.39 -11.87
C SER A 100 -0.82 9.48 -13.10
N GLY A 101 -1.97 8.80 -13.15
CA GLY A 101 -2.36 7.85 -14.19
C GLY A 101 -1.65 6.50 -14.12
N GLU A 102 -0.87 6.23 -13.08
CA GLU A 102 -0.16 4.97 -12.89
C GLU A 102 -0.81 4.14 -11.77
N PRO A 103 -1.03 2.83 -11.96
CA PRO A 103 -1.50 1.96 -10.91
C PRO A 103 -0.39 1.66 -9.90
N VAL A 104 -0.70 1.79 -8.61
CA VAL A 104 0.23 1.59 -7.51
C VAL A 104 -0.37 0.71 -6.41
N PHE A 105 0.49 0.11 -5.59
CA PHE A 105 0.13 -0.75 -4.48
C PHE A 105 0.62 -0.14 -3.16
N PRO A 106 -0.23 0.65 -2.47
CA PRO A 106 0.09 1.25 -1.17
C PRO A 106 -0.22 0.28 -0.03
N VAL A 107 0.75 0.00 0.84
CA VAL A 107 0.57 -0.85 2.02
C VAL A 107 0.83 -0.07 3.30
N MET A 108 -0.13 -0.11 4.22
CA MET A 108 0.00 0.45 5.57
C MET A 108 0.66 -0.55 6.53
N LEU A 109 1.60 -0.04 7.32
CA LEU A 109 2.24 -0.69 8.46
C LEU A 109 2.08 0.21 9.68
N THR A 110 1.82 -0.40 10.84
CA THR A 110 1.42 0.37 12.04
C THR A 110 2.08 -0.17 13.31
N PRO A 111 2.25 0.66 14.35
CA PRO A 111 2.70 0.20 15.67
C PRO A 111 1.67 -0.67 16.39
N ALA A 112 0.41 -0.61 15.97
CA ALA A 112 -0.70 -1.31 16.59
C ALA A 112 -0.78 -2.81 16.24
N HIS A 113 -0.11 -3.25 15.16
CA HIS A 113 -0.03 -4.68 14.83
C HIS A 113 0.90 -5.39 15.82
N GLN A 114 0.39 -6.37 16.56
CA GLN A 114 1.15 -7.18 17.52
C GLN A 114 1.22 -8.64 17.09
N GLU A 115 0.18 -9.14 16.40
CA GLU A 115 0.13 -10.51 15.91
C GLU A 115 0.72 -10.65 14.50
N ARG A 116 0.62 -9.60 13.68
CA ARG A 116 1.22 -9.53 12.35
C ARG A 116 2.48 -8.68 12.34
N TRP A 117 3.61 -9.26 12.75
CA TRP A 117 4.92 -8.60 12.67
C TRP A 117 5.30 -8.18 11.26
N SER A 118 4.79 -8.86 10.23
CA SER A 118 4.94 -8.46 8.82
C SER A 118 4.30 -7.10 8.48
N ARG A 119 3.39 -6.60 9.34
CA ARG A 119 2.71 -5.30 9.24
C ARG A 119 3.06 -4.36 10.40
N HIS A 120 3.88 -4.81 11.35
CA HIS A 120 4.32 -4.01 12.47
C HIS A 120 5.40 -3.01 12.06
N MET A 121 5.26 -1.76 12.50
CA MET A 121 6.35 -0.79 12.52
C MET A 121 6.28 0.12 13.75
N SER A 122 7.43 0.59 14.25
CA SER A 122 7.52 1.48 15.42
C SER A 122 6.82 2.84 15.24
N VAL A 123 6.56 3.24 13.99
CA VAL A 123 5.78 4.42 13.62
C VAL A 123 4.86 4.07 12.45
N PRO A 124 3.78 4.82 12.21
CA PRO A 124 2.94 4.62 11.03
C PRO A 124 3.78 4.76 9.75
N LEU A 125 3.71 3.78 8.86
CA LEU A 125 4.51 3.74 7.64
C LEU A 125 3.65 3.27 6.47
N ILE A 126 3.80 3.92 5.32
CA ILE A 126 3.14 3.50 4.07
C ILE A 126 4.22 3.23 3.03
N ALA A 127 4.24 2.02 2.49
CA ALA A 127 5.09 1.67 1.35
C ALA A 127 4.25 1.66 0.08
N ILE A 128 4.61 2.47 -0.91
CA ILE A 128 3.94 2.54 -2.20
C ILE A 128 4.87 2.00 -3.28
N GLN A 129 4.42 1.00 -4.02
CA GLN A 129 5.14 0.44 -5.16
C GLN A 129 4.32 0.60 -6.44
N PRO A 130 4.91 0.99 -7.57
CA PRO A 130 4.24 0.89 -8.86
C PRO A 130 3.89 -0.57 -9.17
N LYS A 131 2.72 -0.86 -9.74
CA LYS A 131 2.33 -2.26 -10.02
C LYS A 131 3.30 -2.99 -10.95
N TRP A 132 3.97 -2.27 -11.86
CA TRP A 132 4.99 -2.88 -12.72
C TRP A 132 6.13 -3.56 -11.94
N VAL A 133 6.42 -3.13 -10.70
CA VAL A 133 7.38 -3.80 -9.81
C VAL A 133 6.88 -5.20 -9.46
N LEU A 134 5.60 -5.32 -9.10
CA LEU A 134 4.95 -6.60 -8.80
C LEU A 134 4.82 -7.46 -10.07
N ASP A 135 4.48 -6.87 -11.20
CA ASP A 135 4.36 -7.59 -12.48
C ASP A 135 5.70 -8.23 -12.89
N LYS A 136 6.82 -7.53 -12.70
CA LYS A 136 8.17 -8.09 -12.93
C LYS A 136 8.50 -9.25 -11.98
N LEU A 137 8.06 -9.17 -10.73
CA LEU A 137 8.23 -10.23 -9.73
C LEU A 137 7.36 -11.45 -10.02
N LEU A 138 6.18 -11.26 -10.62
CA LEU A 138 5.18 -12.30 -10.87
C LEU A 138 5.09 -12.72 -12.35
N GLN A 139 6.06 -12.30 -13.17
CA GLN A 139 6.05 -12.36 -14.63
C GLN A 139 5.91 -13.77 -15.22
N THR A 140 6.42 -14.80 -14.54
CA THR A 140 6.32 -16.20 -15.00
C THR A 140 5.70 -17.07 -13.91
N PRO A 141 5.11 -18.24 -14.25
CA PRO A 141 4.57 -19.18 -13.26
C PRO A 141 5.60 -19.58 -12.20
N GLU A 142 6.86 -19.78 -12.59
CA GLU A 142 7.95 -20.17 -11.68
C GLU A 142 8.31 -19.02 -10.74
N LYS A 143 8.46 -17.80 -11.28
CA LYS A 143 8.72 -16.61 -10.47
C LYS A 143 7.57 -16.32 -9.50
N ARG A 144 6.33 -16.43 -9.97
CA ARG A 144 5.13 -16.29 -9.14
C ARG A 144 5.11 -17.30 -8.00
N LYS A 145 5.29 -18.59 -8.30
CA LYS A 145 5.35 -19.65 -7.29
C LYS A 145 6.48 -19.40 -6.29
N SER A 146 7.66 -19.02 -6.76
CA SER A 146 8.80 -18.69 -5.91
C SER A 146 8.52 -17.50 -4.99
N ALA A 147 7.98 -16.40 -5.54
CA ALA A 147 7.60 -15.21 -4.79
C ALA A 147 6.53 -15.52 -3.74
N GLN A 148 5.45 -16.20 -4.12
CA GLN A 148 4.39 -16.62 -3.20
C GLN A 148 4.93 -17.54 -2.10
N THR A 149 5.77 -18.52 -2.44
CA THR A 149 6.38 -19.43 -1.45
C THR A 149 7.25 -18.66 -0.46
N LYS A 150 8.05 -17.72 -0.96
CA LYS A 150 8.91 -16.88 -0.13
C LYS A 150 8.09 -15.98 0.80
N VAL A 151 7.06 -15.31 0.28
CA VAL A 151 6.15 -14.48 1.08
C VAL A 151 5.49 -15.32 2.16
N ARG A 152 4.87 -16.45 1.80
CA ARG A 152 4.20 -17.34 2.77
C ARG A 152 5.15 -17.85 3.85
N SER A 153 6.38 -18.21 3.50
CA SER A 153 7.41 -18.63 4.46
C SER A 153 7.81 -17.50 5.41
N LEU A 154 7.93 -16.26 4.92
CA LEU A 154 8.22 -15.10 5.78
C LEU A 154 7.06 -14.80 6.71
N LEU A 155 5.82 -14.81 6.22
CA LEU A 155 4.63 -14.59 7.04
C LEU A 155 4.54 -15.64 8.17
N GLN A 156 4.70 -16.93 7.85
CA GLN A 156 4.70 -18.00 8.85
C GLN A 156 5.83 -17.89 9.88
N LYS A 157 6.96 -17.26 9.51
CA LYS A 157 8.10 -17.10 10.40
C LYS A 157 7.91 -15.96 11.39
N TYR A 158 7.30 -14.86 10.94
CA TYR A 158 7.24 -13.61 11.71
C TYR A 158 5.87 -13.38 12.35
N ASP A 159 4.78 -13.73 11.69
CA ASP A 159 3.43 -13.54 12.24
C ASP A 159 3.09 -14.66 13.21
N THR A 160 2.44 -14.32 14.32
CA THR A 160 1.93 -15.28 15.32
C THR A 160 0.51 -15.75 14.99
N ILE A 161 -0.16 -15.09 14.04
CA ILE A 161 -1.46 -15.46 13.48
C ILE A 161 -1.30 -16.11 12.09
N GLY A 162 -2.27 -16.93 11.70
CA GLY A 162 -2.34 -17.51 10.36
C GLY A 162 -2.34 -16.45 9.23
N ILE A 163 -1.90 -16.88 8.05
CA ILE A 163 -1.89 -16.07 6.83
C ILE A 163 -3.31 -15.55 6.55
N SER A 164 -3.43 -14.24 6.31
CA SER A 164 -4.72 -13.63 5.98
C SER A 164 -5.35 -14.28 4.74
N PRO A 165 -6.65 -14.61 4.77
CA PRO A 165 -7.35 -15.14 3.60
C PRO A 165 -7.45 -14.12 2.46
N ASP A 166 -7.30 -12.83 2.75
CA ASP A 166 -7.38 -11.74 1.76
C ASP A 166 -6.11 -11.56 0.93
N LEU A 167 -5.02 -12.25 1.28
CA LEU A 167 -3.79 -12.27 0.46
C LEU A 167 -3.99 -13.15 -0.78
N THR A 168 -4.68 -12.58 -1.78
CA THR A 168 -5.06 -13.22 -3.04
C THR A 168 -4.33 -12.63 -4.24
N ASP A 169 -4.38 -13.32 -5.38
CA ASP A 169 -3.88 -12.77 -6.64
C ASP A 169 -4.79 -11.63 -7.12
N TYR A 170 -4.19 -10.60 -7.71
CA TYR A 170 -4.91 -9.48 -8.32
C TYR A 170 -5.85 -9.96 -9.44
N GLY A 171 -7.08 -9.46 -9.48
CA GLY A 171 -8.08 -9.85 -10.47
C GLY A 171 -8.79 -11.18 -10.21
N ALA A 172 -8.51 -11.87 -9.09
CA ALA A 172 -9.21 -13.11 -8.75
C ALA A 172 -10.69 -12.86 -8.46
N ALA A 173 -11.57 -13.70 -9.01
CA ALA A 173 -13.02 -13.55 -8.87
C ALA A 173 -13.44 -13.57 -7.38
N GLY A 174 -14.30 -12.62 -6.99
CA GLY A 174 -14.81 -12.48 -5.62
C GLY A 174 -13.81 -11.85 -4.63
N THR A 175 -12.67 -11.36 -5.10
CA THR A 175 -11.64 -10.68 -4.30
C THR A 175 -11.57 -9.20 -4.67
N SER A 176 -10.92 -8.40 -3.81
CA SER A 176 -10.53 -7.03 -4.14
C SER A 176 -9.20 -6.71 -3.48
N GLU A 177 -8.37 -5.92 -4.16
CA GLU A 177 -7.05 -5.50 -3.70
C GLU A 177 -7.11 -4.66 -2.42
N ILE A 178 -8.23 -3.95 -2.17
CA ILE A 178 -8.41 -3.11 -0.97
C ILE A 178 -8.16 -3.89 0.33
N ARG A 179 -8.50 -5.19 0.32
CA ARG A 179 -8.42 -6.05 1.50
C ARG A 179 -6.97 -6.35 1.89
N GLN A 180 -6.01 -6.06 1.02
CA GLN A 180 -4.58 -6.30 1.25
C GLN A 180 -3.80 -5.05 1.69
N LEU A 181 -4.34 -3.86 1.41
CA LEU A 181 -3.63 -2.59 1.56
C LEU A 181 -3.36 -2.23 3.02
N CYS A 182 -4.29 -2.52 3.92
CA CYS A 182 -4.15 -2.18 5.34
C CYS A 182 -4.81 -3.25 6.23
N LEU A 183 -4.25 -4.47 6.21
CA LEU A 183 -4.78 -5.65 6.94
C LEU A 183 -5.13 -5.33 8.39
N GLN A 184 -6.12 -6.04 8.94
CA GLN A 184 -6.37 -6.08 10.38
C GLN A 184 -5.32 -6.95 11.07
N ASP A 185 -5.13 -6.78 12.38
CA ASP A 185 -4.30 -7.68 13.21
C ASP A 185 -5.02 -9.00 13.57
N LYS A 186 -6.05 -9.34 12.78
CA LYS A 186 -6.87 -10.55 12.84
C LYS A 186 -7.21 -11.02 11.43
N ASN A 187 -7.74 -12.23 11.28
CA ASN A 187 -8.14 -12.78 9.97
C ASN A 187 -9.56 -12.31 9.58
N GLU A 188 -9.76 -11.00 9.55
CA GLU A 188 -11.00 -10.36 9.11
C GLU A 188 -10.71 -9.38 7.97
N SER A 189 -11.64 -9.31 7.01
CA SER A 189 -11.49 -8.45 5.85
C SER A 189 -11.68 -6.99 6.19
N VAL A 190 -10.73 -6.18 5.73
CA VAL A 190 -10.78 -4.73 5.80
C VAL A 190 -11.86 -4.21 4.86
N GLN A 191 -12.59 -3.19 5.30
CA GLN A 191 -13.57 -2.49 4.48
C GLN A 191 -12.99 -1.14 4.03
N CYS A 192 -13.15 -0.81 2.75
CA CYS A 192 -12.90 0.54 2.27
C CYS A 192 -14.11 1.43 2.59
N PRO A 193 -13.94 2.60 3.22
CA PRO A 193 -15.06 3.51 3.50
C PRO A 193 -15.60 4.21 2.23
N TYR A 194 -14.88 4.10 1.11
CA TYR A 194 -15.21 4.75 -0.16
C TYR A 194 -15.56 3.68 -1.21
N ARG A 195 -16.83 3.54 -1.57
CA ARG A 195 -17.24 2.56 -2.60
C ARG A 195 -16.87 3.00 -4.01
N ASN A 196 -17.13 4.25 -4.36
CA ASN A 196 -16.64 4.84 -5.60
C ASN A 196 -15.44 5.73 -5.27
N PHE A 197 -14.26 5.36 -5.77
CA PHE A 197 -13.02 6.02 -5.36
C PHE A 197 -12.71 7.32 -6.12
N ASP A 198 -13.32 7.55 -7.29
CA ASP A 198 -13.06 8.72 -8.15
C ASP A 198 -14.23 9.72 -8.18
N SER A 199 -15.35 9.42 -7.51
CA SER A 199 -16.48 10.33 -7.37
C SER A 199 -16.18 11.58 -6.56
#